data_AF-A0A955A138-F1
#
_entry.id   AF-A0A955A138-F1
#
_cell.length_a   1.000
_cell.length_b   1.000
_cell.length_c   1.000
_cell.angle_alpha   90.00
_cell.angle_beta   90.00
_cell.angle_gamma   90.00
#
_symmetry.space_group_name_H-M   'P 1'
#
loop_
_entity.id
_entity.type
_entity.pdbx_description
1 polymer ?
#
loop_
_entity_poly.entity_id
_entity_poly.type
_entity_poly.pdbx_seq_one_letter_code
_entity_poly.pdbx_strand_id
1 'polypeptide(L)'
;MSTSKADDTIVQLFERETFEGRPGAVVYPKGKRFRFLNLASDERVYGVYKDKYYFSPVALSIVGDNHITRIRWADIRSCSTEHGCGKKVSDLVLNDGQTVQVQLSDLAQGWSGRISQLYHIMIKRYSNAASVGLKLVSIAEFFAHAQDDYEIAPNLEDHPGLDRFREALDSLEASMPNTQLFLRILDDDEMVAVGVVVVTQQDIAILKEFADEFGADGVVKADDNVCRALGTQSSGRDVWEVVWD
;
A
#
# COMPACT_ATOMS: atom_id res chain seq x y z
N MET A 1 15.15 -30.14 5.17
CA MET A 1 14.79 -29.15 4.13
C MET A 1 14.20 -27.97 4.86
N SER A 2 14.86 -26.80 4.80
CA SER A 2 14.30 -25.57 5.37
C SER A 2 13.16 -25.14 4.47
N THR A 3 11.92 -25.13 4.98
CA THR A 3 10.82 -24.43 4.30
C THR A 3 11.15 -22.95 4.26
N SER A 4 10.82 -22.27 3.15
CA SER A 4 11.00 -20.83 3.09
C SER A 4 9.98 -20.16 4.02
N LYS A 5 10.33 -19.05 4.67
CA LYS A 5 9.40 -18.30 5.55
C LYS A 5 8.11 -17.86 4.81
N ALA A 6 8.15 -17.77 3.47
CA ALA A 6 6.99 -17.47 2.65
C ALA A 6 6.01 -18.64 2.59
N ASP A 7 6.52 -19.86 2.42
CA ASP A 7 5.75 -21.11 2.38
C ASP A 7 4.96 -21.23 3.69
N ASP A 8 5.66 -21.08 4.82
CA ASP A 8 5.07 -21.17 6.15
C ASP A 8 3.98 -20.09 6.37
N THR A 9 4.21 -18.86 5.89
CA THR A 9 3.22 -17.77 5.99
C THR A 9 1.95 -18.08 5.19
N ILE A 10 2.10 -18.58 3.95
CA ILE A 10 0.96 -18.95 3.10
C ILE A 10 0.19 -20.10 3.77
N VAL A 11 0.88 -21.16 4.17
CA VAL A 11 0.25 -22.34 4.79
C VAL A 11 -0.50 -21.95 6.06
N GLN A 12 0.12 -21.19 6.97
CA GLN A 12 -0.52 -20.79 8.23
C GLN A 12 -1.79 -19.96 8.02
N LEU A 13 -1.79 -19.00 7.10
CA LEU A 13 -2.97 -18.15 6.85
C LEU A 13 -4.08 -18.93 6.15
N PHE A 14 -3.75 -19.82 5.21
CA PHE A 14 -4.74 -20.70 4.58
C PHE A 14 -5.31 -21.74 5.54
N GLU A 15 -4.51 -22.36 6.40
CA GLU A 15 -4.98 -23.31 7.42
C GLU A 15 -5.98 -22.66 8.37
N ARG A 16 -5.71 -21.43 8.81
CA ARG A 16 -6.64 -20.66 9.66
C ARG A 16 -7.95 -20.33 8.93
N GLU A 17 -7.87 -19.93 7.67
CA GLU A 17 -9.06 -19.63 6.88
C GLU A 17 -9.92 -20.89 6.64
N THR A 18 -9.29 -22.03 6.36
CA THR A 18 -9.97 -23.33 6.21
C THR A 18 -10.56 -23.83 7.54
N PHE A 19 -9.85 -23.69 8.66
CA PHE A 19 -10.31 -24.12 9.98
C PHE A 19 -11.60 -23.41 10.42
N GLU A 20 -11.75 -22.14 10.05
CA GLU A 20 -12.96 -21.34 10.34
C GLU A 20 -14.15 -21.67 9.42
N GLY A 21 -14.04 -22.72 8.59
CA GLY A 21 -15.14 -23.22 7.77
C GLY A 21 -15.50 -22.32 6.60
N ARG A 22 -14.58 -21.45 6.17
CA ARG A 22 -14.83 -20.50 5.09
C ARG A 22 -14.67 -21.17 3.73
N PRO A 23 -15.73 -21.20 2.91
CA PRO A 23 -15.69 -21.92 1.64
C PRO A 23 -14.70 -21.28 0.67
N GLY A 24 -13.95 -22.12 -0.05
CA GLY A 24 -13.06 -21.68 -1.14
C GLY A 24 -11.58 -21.63 -0.79
N ALA A 25 -11.15 -21.82 0.46
CA ALA A 25 -9.73 -21.93 0.81
C ALA A 25 -9.25 -23.38 0.83
N VAL A 26 -8.26 -23.71 0.00
CA VAL A 26 -7.60 -25.02 -0.05
C VAL A 26 -6.11 -24.85 0.20
N VAL A 27 -5.60 -25.55 1.22
CA VAL A 27 -4.18 -25.53 1.58
C VAL A 27 -3.44 -26.77 1.08
N TYR A 28 -2.19 -26.58 0.65
CA TYR A 28 -1.26 -27.64 0.27
C TYR A 28 0.03 -27.51 1.07
N PRO A 29 0.12 -28.07 2.28
CA PRO A 29 1.27 -27.88 3.18
C PRO A 29 2.62 -28.34 2.60
N LYS A 30 2.59 -29.32 1.68
CA LYS A 30 3.79 -29.82 0.96
C LYS A 30 3.99 -29.17 -0.41
N GLY A 31 3.16 -28.18 -0.74
CA GLY A 31 3.08 -27.58 -2.06
C GLY A 31 2.48 -28.52 -3.12
N LYS A 32 1.82 -27.94 -4.13
CA LYS A 32 1.28 -28.67 -5.28
C LYS A 32 1.68 -27.98 -6.58
N ARG A 33 1.92 -28.79 -7.62
CA ARG A 33 2.07 -28.29 -9.00
C ARG A 33 0.73 -28.37 -9.72
N PHE A 34 0.44 -27.35 -10.51
CA PHE A 34 -0.73 -27.27 -11.37
C PHE A 34 -0.25 -27.17 -12.81
N ARG A 35 -0.62 -28.13 -13.67
CA ARG A 35 -0.09 -28.22 -15.04
C ARG A 35 -0.50 -27.06 -15.94
N PHE A 36 -1.63 -26.42 -15.64
CA PHE A 36 -2.12 -25.26 -16.39
C PHE A 36 -1.46 -23.95 -15.95
N LEU A 37 -0.74 -23.93 -14.82
CA LEU A 37 0.01 -22.76 -14.38
C LEU A 37 1.43 -22.81 -14.94
N ASN A 38 1.92 -21.67 -15.43
CA ASN A 38 3.32 -21.50 -15.83
C ASN A 38 4.21 -21.31 -14.58
N LEU A 39 4.54 -22.40 -13.90
CA LEU A 39 5.38 -22.44 -12.70
C LEU A 39 6.82 -22.84 -13.04
N ALA A 40 7.80 -22.22 -12.38
CA ALA A 40 9.19 -22.69 -12.45
C ALA A 40 9.32 -24.17 -12.00
N SER A 41 10.41 -24.84 -12.34
CA SER A 41 10.56 -26.30 -12.13
C SER A 41 10.45 -26.73 -10.65
N ASP A 42 10.90 -25.90 -9.74
CA ASP A 42 10.91 -26.07 -8.29
C ASP A 42 9.76 -25.35 -7.58
N GLU A 43 9.13 -24.37 -8.21
CA GLU A 43 8.00 -23.64 -7.65
C GLU A 43 6.79 -24.55 -7.36
N ARG A 44 6.12 -24.28 -6.24
CA ARG A 44 4.91 -24.97 -5.79
C ARG A 44 3.88 -23.94 -5.30
N VAL A 45 2.61 -24.27 -5.47
CA VAL A 45 1.48 -23.53 -4.90
C VAL A 45 1.13 -24.12 -3.54
N TYR A 46 0.99 -23.27 -2.53
CA TYR A 46 0.71 -23.70 -1.15
C TYR A 46 -0.70 -23.34 -0.68
N GLY A 47 -1.37 -22.42 -1.37
CA GLY A 47 -2.75 -22.04 -1.09
C GLY A 47 -3.51 -21.70 -2.37
N VAL A 48 -4.76 -22.15 -2.44
CA VAL A 48 -5.68 -21.82 -3.52
C VAL A 48 -6.95 -21.24 -2.93
N TYR A 49 -7.37 -20.09 -3.42
CA TYR A 49 -8.58 -19.41 -2.98
C TYR A 49 -9.59 -19.28 -4.12
N LYS A 50 -10.81 -19.76 -3.89
CA LYS A 50 -11.97 -19.77 -4.80
C LYS A 50 -11.66 -20.35 -6.19
N ASP A 51 -10.72 -21.28 -6.28
CA ASP A 51 -10.18 -21.84 -7.53
C ASP A 51 -9.65 -20.80 -8.55
N LYS A 52 -9.48 -19.54 -8.10
CA LYS A 52 -9.10 -18.39 -8.91
C LYS A 52 -7.70 -17.88 -8.55
N TYR A 53 -7.36 -17.84 -7.26
CA TYR A 53 -6.11 -17.26 -6.76
C TYR A 53 -5.18 -18.35 -6.25
N TYR A 54 -4.01 -18.48 -6.86
CA TYR A 54 -3.02 -19.50 -6.55
C TYR A 54 -1.77 -18.83 -5.99
N PHE A 55 -1.50 -19.06 -4.70
CA PHE A 55 -0.40 -18.43 -3.98
C PHE A 55 0.82 -19.34 -3.96
N SER A 56 1.92 -18.84 -4.51
CA SER A 56 3.25 -19.41 -4.34
C SER A 56 4.17 -18.41 -3.60
N PRO A 57 5.32 -18.87 -3.10
CA PRO A 57 6.34 -18.01 -2.51
C PRO A 57 6.87 -16.94 -3.46
N VAL A 58 6.74 -17.16 -4.78
CA VAL A 58 7.34 -16.33 -5.82
C VAL A 58 6.30 -15.44 -6.52
N ALA A 59 5.05 -15.89 -6.61
CA ALA A 59 4.03 -15.20 -7.36
C ALA A 59 2.59 -15.47 -6.86
N LEU A 60 1.70 -14.57 -7.25
CA LEU A 60 0.27 -14.82 -7.36
C LEU A 60 -0.07 -15.21 -8.79
N SER A 61 -0.82 -16.29 -8.99
CA SER A 61 -1.46 -16.57 -10.28
C SER A 61 -2.97 -16.42 -10.14
N ILE A 62 -3.57 -15.60 -11.00
CA ILE A 62 -5.00 -15.31 -11.06
C ILE A 62 -5.55 -15.97 -12.32
N VAL A 63 -6.43 -16.95 -12.14
CA VAL A 63 -7.08 -17.67 -13.24
C VAL A 63 -8.39 -16.97 -13.56
N GLY A 64 -8.48 -16.36 -14.75
CA GLY A 64 -9.73 -15.87 -15.32
C GLY A 64 -10.33 -16.87 -16.31
N ASP A 65 -11.44 -16.48 -16.93
CA ASP A 65 -12.19 -17.38 -17.82
C ASP A 65 -11.39 -17.84 -19.04
N ASN A 66 -10.51 -16.98 -19.58
CA ASN A 66 -9.78 -17.23 -20.83
C ASN A 66 -8.26 -16.98 -20.75
N HIS A 67 -7.75 -16.52 -19.60
CA HIS A 67 -6.34 -16.20 -19.43
C HIS A 67 -5.89 -16.39 -17.98
N ILE A 68 -4.59 -16.55 -17.79
CA ILE A 68 -3.96 -16.64 -16.46
C ILE A 68 -2.99 -15.49 -16.33
N THR A 69 -3.26 -14.61 -15.37
CA THR A 69 -2.37 -13.50 -15.03
C THR A 69 -1.44 -13.96 -13.92
N ARG A 70 -0.13 -13.85 -14.16
CA ARG A 70 0.89 -14.22 -13.19
C ARG A 70 1.67 -12.99 -12.77
N ILE A 71 1.68 -12.72 -11.47
CA ILE A 71 2.28 -11.54 -10.85
C ILE A 71 3.37 -12.03 -9.90
N ARG A 72 4.65 -11.82 -10.25
CA ARG A 72 5.72 -12.14 -9.31
C ARG A 72 5.79 -11.06 -8.24
N TRP A 73 5.96 -11.46 -6.99
CA TRP A 73 6.04 -10.49 -5.88
C TRP A 73 7.20 -9.52 -6.06
N ALA A 74 8.35 -10.02 -6.54
CA ALA A 74 9.54 -9.21 -6.80
C ALA A 74 9.38 -8.20 -7.94
N ASP A 75 8.40 -8.39 -8.83
CA ASP A 75 8.17 -7.51 -9.97
C ASP A 75 7.23 -6.34 -9.62
N ILE A 76 6.64 -6.34 -8.41
CA ILE A 76 5.74 -5.27 -7.96
C ILE A 76 6.56 -4.07 -7.52
N ARG A 77 6.21 -2.90 -8.05
CA ARG A 77 6.80 -1.59 -7.73
C ARG A 77 5.94 -0.80 -6.76
N SER A 78 4.61 -0.87 -6.87
CA SER A 78 3.70 -0.24 -5.92
C SER A 78 2.35 -0.94 -5.89
N CYS A 79 1.65 -0.82 -4.77
CA CYS A 79 0.31 -1.35 -4.54
C CYS A 79 -0.57 -0.24 -3.96
N SER A 80 -1.65 0.12 -4.65
CA SER A 80 -2.55 1.24 -4.26
C SER A 80 -3.40 0.98 -3.01
N THR A 81 -3.28 -0.21 -2.40
CA THR A 81 -4.08 -0.61 -1.25
C THR A 81 -3.23 -1.22 -0.16
N GLU A 82 -3.74 -1.14 1.06
CA GLU A 82 -3.27 -1.94 2.19
C GLU A 82 -4.42 -2.77 2.78
N HIS A 83 -4.09 -3.68 3.67
CA HIS A 83 -5.11 -4.49 4.32
C HIS A 83 -5.98 -3.60 5.23
N GLY A 84 -7.30 -3.67 5.03
CA GLY A 84 -8.26 -2.93 5.87
C GLY A 84 -8.66 -1.56 5.31
N CYS A 85 -8.08 -1.08 4.22
CA CYS A 85 -8.39 0.24 3.63
C CYS A 85 -9.79 0.37 2.98
N GLY A 86 -10.64 -0.65 3.06
CA GLY A 86 -12.02 -0.63 2.52
C GLY A 86 -12.15 -0.69 0.99
N LYS A 87 -11.06 -0.48 0.22
CA LYS A 87 -11.09 -0.55 -1.24
C LYS A 87 -11.42 -1.97 -1.74
N LYS A 88 -12.19 -2.04 -2.83
CA LYS A 88 -12.62 -3.31 -3.46
C LYS A 88 -11.65 -3.83 -4.51
N VAL A 89 -10.81 -2.95 -5.05
CA VAL A 89 -9.83 -3.22 -6.11
C VAL A 89 -8.48 -2.72 -5.64
N SER A 90 -7.42 -3.47 -5.96
CA SER A 90 -6.04 -3.08 -5.76
C SER A 90 -5.34 -2.97 -7.11
N ASP A 91 -4.72 -1.84 -7.37
CA ASP A 91 -3.88 -1.64 -8.54
C ASP A 91 -2.42 -1.94 -8.17
N LEU A 92 -1.82 -2.85 -8.92
CA LEU A 92 -0.42 -3.19 -8.82
C LEU A 92 0.31 -2.60 -10.00
N VAL A 93 1.26 -1.70 -9.75
CA VAL A 93 2.19 -1.24 -10.80
C VAL A 93 3.44 -2.10 -10.73
N LEU A 94 3.80 -2.69 -11.87
CA LEU A 94 4.96 -3.55 -12.00
C LEU A 94 6.21 -2.75 -12.41
N ASN A 95 7.38 -3.36 -12.30
CA ASN A 95 8.66 -2.74 -12.64
C ASN A 95 8.79 -2.37 -14.14
N ASP A 96 8.05 -3.04 -15.02
CA ASP A 96 7.96 -2.72 -16.44
C ASP A 96 6.93 -1.61 -16.77
N GLY A 97 6.28 -1.06 -15.75
CA GLY A 97 5.26 -0.01 -15.87
C GLY A 97 3.84 -0.53 -16.14
N GLN A 98 3.65 -1.85 -16.29
CA GLN A 98 2.32 -2.43 -16.44
C GLN A 98 1.50 -2.26 -15.14
N THR A 99 0.22 -1.94 -15.27
CA THR A 99 -0.74 -1.97 -14.15
C THR A 99 -1.60 -3.22 -14.22
N VAL A 100 -1.75 -3.91 -13.09
CA VAL A 100 -2.59 -5.11 -12.94
C VAL A 100 -3.61 -4.86 -11.83
N GLN A 101 -4.90 -5.05 -12.13
CA GLN A 101 -5.97 -4.89 -11.15
C GLN A 101 -6.30 -6.21 -10.47
N VAL A 102 -6.36 -6.21 -9.14
CA VAL A 102 -6.73 -7.36 -8.30
C VAL A 102 -7.99 -7.04 -7.54
N GLN A 103 -9.03 -7.87 -7.72
CA GLN A 103 -10.29 -7.75 -6.97
C GLN A 103 -10.07 -8.17 -5.51
N LEU A 104 -10.02 -7.20 -4.59
CA LEU A 104 -9.89 -7.46 -3.15
C LEU A 104 -11.20 -7.96 -2.54
N SER A 105 -12.33 -7.55 -3.09
CA SER A 105 -13.65 -8.09 -2.73
C SER A 105 -13.72 -9.62 -2.89
N ASP A 106 -12.94 -10.17 -3.82
CA ASP A 106 -12.81 -11.61 -3.96
C ASP A 106 -11.96 -12.24 -2.86
N LEU A 107 -10.98 -11.52 -2.31
CA LEU A 107 -10.02 -11.99 -1.30
C LEU A 107 -10.49 -11.73 0.15
N ALA A 108 -11.45 -10.84 0.35
CA ALA A 108 -12.03 -10.52 1.64
C ALA A 108 -13.44 -11.13 1.74
N GLN A 109 -13.60 -12.22 2.51
CA GLN A 109 -14.91 -12.66 2.98
C GLN A 109 -15.04 -12.36 4.47
N GLY A 110 -16.20 -11.83 4.91
CA GLY A 110 -16.47 -11.52 6.32
C GLY A 110 -15.43 -10.60 6.97
N TRP A 111 -15.34 -10.67 8.30
CA TRP A 111 -14.54 -9.71 9.08
C TRP A 111 -13.04 -10.04 9.18
N SER A 112 -12.58 -11.23 8.75
CA SER A 112 -11.17 -11.62 8.98
C SER A 112 -10.21 -11.16 7.88
N GLY A 113 -10.70 -11.01 6.63
CA GLY A 113 -9.90 -10.55 5.49
C GLY A 113 -8.54 -11.23 5.30
N ARG A 114 -8.33 -12.48 5.77
CA ARG A 114 -6.99 -13.06 5.89
C ARG A 114 -6.28 -13.31 4.58
N ILE A 115 -7.02 -13.66 3.53
CA ILE A 115 -6.41 -13.86 2.22
C ILE A 115 -5.98 -12.52 1.61
N SER A 116 -6.76 -11.45 1.83
CA SER A 116 -6.30 -10.08 1.56
C SER A 116 -5.08 -9.73 2.41
N GLN A 117 -5.09 -10.03 3.71
CA GLN A 117 -3.93 -9.81 4.58
C GLN A 117 -2.68 -10.54 4.08
N LEU A 118 -2.81 -11.81 3.69
CA LEU A 118 -1.73 -12.59 3.08
C LEU A 118 -1.21 -11.89 1.82
N TYR A 119 -2.10 -11.49 0.91
CA TYR A 119 -1.74 -10.76 -0.31
C TYR A 119 -0.87 -9.53 -0.01
N HIS A 120 -1.28 -8.68 0.93
CA HIS A 120 -0.51 -7.49 1.32
C HIS A 120 0.80 -7.84 2.05
N ILE A 121 0.81 -8.87 2.91
CA ILE A 121 2.04 -9.37 3.54
C ILE A 121 3.04 -9.85 2.49
N MET A 122 2.58 -10.56 1.46
CA MET A 122 3.44 -11.07 0.40
C MET A 122 4.09 -9.92 -0.37
N ILE A 123 3.32 -8.88 -0.71
CA ILE A 123 3.86 -7.68 -1.34
C ILE A 123 4.88 -7.03 -0.41
N LYS A 124 4.49 -6.66 0.82
CA LYS A 124 5.33 -5.91 1.76
C LYS A 124 6.66 -6.59 2.08
N ARG A 125 6.71 -7.94 2.07
CA ARG A 125 7.90 -8.73 2.41
C ARG A 125 8.74 -9.15 1.21
N TYR A 126 8.14 -9.43 0.06
CA TYR A 126 8.84 -10.08 -1.07
C TYR A 126 8.96 -9.19 -2.31
N SER A 127 8.35 -8.01 -2.30
CA SER A 127 8.68 -6.94 -3.22
C SER A 127 9.76 -6.06 -2.57
N ASN A 128 11.02 -6.28 -2.93
CA ASN A 128 12.16 -5.62 -2.27
C ASN A 128 12.07 -4.08 -2.25
N ALA A 129 11.28 -3.49 -3.15
CA ALA A 129 11.14 -2.05 -3.30
C ALA A 129 9.69 -1.53 -3.27
N ALA A 130 8.66 -2.39 -3.21
CA ALA A 130 7.31 -1.85 -3.35
C ALA A 130 6.84 -1.09 -2.12
N SER A 131 6.19 0.03 -2.40
CA SER A 131 5.29 0.69 -1.47
C SER A 131 3.91 0.03 -1.48
N VAL A 132 3.25 0.07 -0.33
CA VAL A 132 1.89 -0.45 -0.12
C VAL A 132 1.10 0.66 0.56
N GLY A 133 -0.12 0.91 0.09
CA GLY A 133 -1.02 1.89 0.68
C GLY A 133 -1.24 3.09 -0.25
N LEU A 134 -1.50 4.23 0.37
CA LEU A 134 -1.94 5.45 -0.32
C LEU A 134 -0.84 6.04 -1.21
N LYS A 135 -1.27 6.64 -2.33
CA LYS A 135 -0.38 7.33 -3.27
C LYS A 135 0.18 8.60 -2.62
N LEU A 136 1.43 8.90 -2.93
CA LEU A 136 2.05 10.18 -2.61
C LEU A 136 2.13 11.03 -3.88
N VAL A 137 1.68 12.27 -3.80
CA VAL A 137 1.75 13.25 -4.89
C VAL A 137 2.51 14.49 -4.45
N SER A 138 3.06 15.23 -5.41
CA SER A 138 3.65 16.53 -5.10
C SER A 138 2.57 17.57 -4.78
N ILE A 139 2.94 18.60 -4.02
CA ILE A 139 2.06 19.77 -3.76
C ILE A 139 1.55 20.35 -5.09
N ALA A 140 2.45 20.54 -6.06
CA ALA A 140 2.09 21.10 -7.37
C ALA A 140 1.11 20.22 -8.15
N GLU A 141 1.26 18.90 -8.11
CA GLU A 141 0.32 17.95 -8.73
C GLU A 141 -1.05 18.04 -8.07
N PHE A 142 -1.11 18.05 -6.74
CA PHE A 142 -2.37 18.14 -6.01
C PHE A 142 -3.15 19.42 -6.32
N PHE A 143 -2.53 20.60 -6.15
CA PHE A 143 -3.20 21.89 -6.34
C PHE A 143 -3.49 22.22 -7.82
N ALA A 144 -2.95 21.45 -8.78
CA ALA A 144 -3.36 21.53 -10.17
C ALA A 144 -4.75 20.91 -10.41
N HIS A 145 -5.19 20.02 -9.51
CA HIS A 145 -6.43 19.27 -9.62
C HIS A 145 -7.47 19.67 -8.57
N ALA A 146 -7.05 20.06 -7.37
CA ALA A 146 -7.96 20.40 -6.28
C ALA A 146 -8.86 21.60 -6.63
N GLN A 147 -10.15 21.46 -6.36
CA GLN A 147 -11.20 22.45 -6.62
C GLN A 147 -12.03 22.78 -5.37
N ASP A 148 -11.96 21.96 -4.33
CA ASP A 148 -12.78 22.11 -3.12
C ASP A 148 -11.89 22.15 -1.86
N ASP A 149 -12.26 23.00 -0.92
CA ASP A 149 -11.60 23.11 0.39
C ASP A 149 -11.59 21.76 1.11
N TYR A 150 -12.63 20.94 0.99
CA TYR A 150 -12.70 19.63 1.67
C TYR A 150 -11.82 18.54 1.05
N GLU A 151 -11.06 18.83 -0.01
CA GLU A 151 -10.11 17.89 -0.60
C GLU A 151 -8.79 17.82 0.18
N ILE A 152 -8.58 18.65 1.20
CA ILE A 152 -7.49 18.48 2.17
C ILE A 152 -8.12 18.18 3.53
N ALA A 153 -7.53 17.23 4.26
CA ALA A 153 -7.94 16.89 5.64
C ALA A 153 -9.48 16.86 5.80
N PRO A 154 -10.20 15.99 5.05
CA PRO A 154 -11.66 16.05 4.93
C PRO A 154 -12.42 15.91 6.26
N ASN A 155 -11.75 15.36 7.29
CA ASN A 155 -12.29 15.19 8.64
C ASN A 155 -12.06 16.41 9.55
N LEU A 156 -11.32 17.43 9.10
CA LEU A 156 -11.00 18.62 9.88
C LEU A 156 -12.24 19.54 10.00
N GLU A 157 -12.71 19.71 11.24
CA GLU A 157 -13.74 20.71 11.54
C GLU A 157 -13.13 22.13 11.48
N ASP A 158 -13.81 23.06 10.80
CA ASP A 158 -13.33 24.38 10.38
C ASP A 158 -12.11 24.34 9.43
N HIS A 159 -12.39 24.05 8.15
CA HIS A 159 -11.35 23.95 7.12
C HIS A 159 -10.70 25.33 6.82
N PRO A 160 -9.36 25.43 6.80
CA PRO A 160 -8.62 26.68 6.57
C PRO A 160 -8.76 27.22 5.14
N GLY A 161 -9.24 26.40 4.21
CA GLY A 161 -9.31 26.67 2.78
C GLY A 161 -8.04 26.29 2.02
N LEU A 162 -8.17 25.96 0.72
CA LEU A 162 -7.06 25.53 -0.14
C LEU A 162 -5.94 26.58 -0.22
N ASP A 163 -6.29 27.85 -0.40
CA ASP A 163 -5.31 28.93 -0.56
C ASP A 163 -4.44 29.10 0.69
N ARG A 164 -5.06 29.11 1.87
CA ARG A 164 -4.33 29.22 3.15
C ARG A 164 -3.44 28.01 3.38
N PHE A 165 -3.94 26.81 3.07
CA PHE A 165 -3.14 25.59 3.21
C PHE A 165 -1.93 25.60 2.26
N ARG A 166 -2.13 26.05 1.02
CA ARG A 166 -1.05 26.22 0.05
C ARG A 166 0.00 27.22 0.53
N GLU A 167 -0.41 28.40 0.99
CA GLU A 167 0.51 29.42 1.53
C GLU A 167 1.33 28.90 2.70
N ALA A 168 0.71 28.10 3.58
CA ALA A 168 1.41 27.50 4.71
C ALA A 168 2.40 26.42 4.29
N LEU A 169 2.05 25.55 3.34
CA LEU A 169 2.98 24.57 2.80
C LEU A 169 4.17 25.24 2.08
N ASP A 170 3.91 26.28 1.29
CA ASP A 170 4.95 27.07 0.61
C ASP A 170 5.88 27.74 1.64
N SER A 171 5.30 28.28 2.73
CA SER A 171 6.04 28.87 3.84
C SER A 171 6.87 27.84 4.61
N LEU A 172 6.34 26.64 4.78
CA LEU A 172 7.03 25.52 5.43
C LEU A 172 8.25 25.08 4.60
N GLU A 173 8.07 24.91 3.28
CA GLU A 173 9.16 24.56 2.37
C GLU A 173 10.25 25.65 2.35
N ALA A 174 9.85 26.92 2.34
CA ALA A 174 10.78 28.05 2.40
C ALA A 174 11.55 28.13 3.73
N SER A 175 10.90 27.80 4.84
CA SER A 175 11.49 27.86 6.18
C SER A 175 12.42 26.67 6.46
N MET A 176 12.27 25.57 5.73
CA MET A 176 13.04 24.35 5.91
C MET A 176 13.87 23.99 4.67
N PRO A 177 15.05 24.62 4.44
CA PRO A 177 15.95 24.28 3.34
C PRO A 177 16.22 22.77 3.18
N ASN A 178 16.26 22.30 1.94
CA ASN A 178 16.45 20.89 1.55
C ASN A 178 15.34 19.93 2.02
N THR A 179 14.16 20.45 2.33
CA THR A 179 12.97 19.65 2.62
C THR A 179 12.20 19.35 1.35
N GLN A 180 11.57 18.18 1.30
CA GLN A 180 10.61 17.83 0.26
C GLN A 180 9.28 17.52 0.91
N LEU A 181 8.20 18.04 0.33
CA LEU A 181 6.84 17.87 0.81
C LEU A 181 6.02 17.09 -0.21
N PHE A 182 5.24 16.13 0.28
CA PHE A 182 4.29 15.34 -0.50
C PHE A 182 2.96 15.28 0.21
N LEU A 183 1.88 15.10 -0.54
CA LEU A 183 0.54 14.87 0.00
C LEU A 183 0.16 13.41 -0.18
N ARG A 184 -0.42 12.81 0.87
CA ARG A 184 -0.89 11.43 0.88
C ARG A 184 -2.35 11.40 0.47
N ILE A 185 -2.66 10.76 -0.66
CA ILE A 185 -3.98 10.82 -1.30
C ILE A 185 -4.80 9.57 -1.02
N LEU A 186 -6.04 9.75 -0.58
CA LEU A 186 -6.97 8.67 -0.24
C LEU A 186 -7.44 7.91 -1.49
N ASP A 187 -7.77 8.64 -2.56
CA ASP A 187 -8.23 8.06 -3.81
C ASP A 187 -7.57 8.64 -5.06
N ASP A 188 -7.32 7.80 -6.06
CA ASP A 188 -6.74 8.28 -7.32
C ASP A 188 -7.80 9.02 -8.17
N ASP A 189 -9.08 8.69 -7.97
CA ASP A 189 -10.22 9.30 -8.66
C ASP A 189 -10.71 10.59 -7.99
N GLU A 190 -10.50 10.72 -6.68
CA GLU A 190 -10.82 11.92 -5.89
C GLU A 190 -9.53 12.37 -5.18
N MET A 191 -8.92 13.46 -5.66
CA MET A 191 -7.66 14.03 -5.13
C MET A 191 -7.87 14.58 -3.72
N VAL A 192 -8.07 13.69 -2.75
CA VAL A 192 -8.30 14.01 -1.34
C VAL A 192 -7.05 13.70 -0.54
N ALA A 193 -6.37 14.73 -0.05
CA ALA A 193 -5.20 14.63 0.79
C ALA A 193 -5.59 14.38 2.25
N VAL A 194 -5.06 13.32 2.84
CA VAL A 194 -5.30 12.92 4.24
C VAL A 194 -4.04 13.03 5.10
N GLY A 195 -2.97 13.62 4.56
CA GLY A 195 -1.71 13.75 5.28
C GLY A 195 -0.64 14.48 4.46
N VAL A 196 0.32 15.07 5.17
CA VAL A 196 1.50 15.71 4.59
C VAL A 196 2.72 14.87 4.97
N VAL A 197 3.47 14.39 3.98
CA VAL A 197 4.73 13.68 4.17
C VAL A 197 5.89 14.63 3.95
N VAL A 198 6.79 14.69 4.93
CA VAL A 198 7.92 15.62 4.98
C VAL A 198 9.22 14.83 5.02
N VAL A 199 10.08 15.03 4.01
CA VAL A 199 11.44 14.49 4.00
C VAL A 199 12.40 15.60 4.38
N THR A 200 13.05 15.49 5.54
CA THR A 200 13.92 16.56 6.05
C THR A 200 15.10 16.03 6.88
N GLN A 201 16.09 16.88 7.12
CA GLN A 201 17.17 16.66 8.09
C GLN A 201 17.07 17.64 9.28
N GLN A 202 16.02 18.46 9.29
CA GLN A 202 15.83 19.50 10.29
C GLN A 202 15.02 19.01 11.48
N ASP A 203 15.00 19.84 12.53
CA ASP A 203 14.20 19.59 13.73
C ASP A 203 12.70 19.64 13.42
N ILE A 204 11.93 18.81 14.13
CA ILE A 204 10.49 18.64 13.91
C ILE A 204 9.63 19.71 14.59
N ALA A 205 10.19 20.64 15.36
CA ALA A 205 9.42 21.68 16.07
C ALA A 205 8.55 22.49 15.12
N ILE A 206 9.09 22.88 13.96
CA ILE A 206 8.34 23.64 12.94
C ILE A 206 7.18 22.80 12.38
N LEU A 207 7.36 21.48 12.24
CA LEU A 207 6.28 20.58 11.79
C LEU A 207 5.17 20.46 12.82
N LYS A 208 5.50 20.50 14.11
CA LYS A 208 4.51 20.49 15.19
C LYS A 208 3.71 21.78 15.24
N GLU A 209 4.38 22.92 15.07
CA GLU A 209 3.70 24.22 14.96
C GLU A 209 2.74 24.24 13.75
N PHE A 210 3.18 23.71 12.61
CA PHE A 210 2.30 23.52 11.44
C PHE A 210 1.13 22.59 11.74
N ALA A 211 1.37 21.43 12.37
CA ALA A 211 0.32 20.49 12.74
C ALA A 211 -0.73 21.13 13.68
N ASP A 212 -0.29 21.86 14.69
CA ASP A 212 -1.14 22.54 15.65
C ASP A 212 -1.97 23.66 15.00
N GLU A 213 -1.40 24.44 14.09
CA GLU A 213 -2.11 25.51 13.36
C GLU A 213 -3.27 24.93 12.51
N PHE A 214 -3.04 23.77 11.92
CA PHE A 214 -3.96 23.13 10.98
C PHE A 214 -4.82 22.03 11.62
N GLY A 215 -4.86 21.96 12.95
CA GLY A 215 -5.71 21.02 13.69
C GLY A 215 -5.42 19.55 13.38
N ALA A 216 -4.18 19.22 13.03
CA ALA A 216 -3.74 17.84 12.83
C ALA A 216 -3.64 17.09 14.17
N ASP A 217 -3.84 15.78 14.16
CA ASP A 217 -3.69 14.94 15.35
C ASP A 217 -2.24 14.80 15.82
N GLY A 218 -1.30 15.03 14.89
CA GLY A 218 0.10 15.24 15.24
C GLY A 218 1.09 14.95 14.12
N VAL A 219 2.35 14.88 14.53
CA VAL A 219 3.49 14.56 13.66
C VAL A 219 4.11 13.25 14.10
N VAL A 220 4.12 12.25 13.22
CA VAL A 220 4.65 10.91 13.48
C VAL A 220 5.79 10.57 12.54
N LYS A 221 6.67 9.65 12.93
CA LYS A 221 7.71 9.16 12.03
C LYS A 221 7.06 8.28 10.96
N ALA A 222 7.40 8.54 9.70
CA ALA A 222 6.84 7.78 8.60
C ALA A 222 7.25 6.32 8.66
N ASP A 223 6.35 5.45 8.23
CA ASP A 223 6.61 4.02 8.23
C ASP A 223 7.55 3.59 7.08
N ASP A 224 7.98 2.33 7.10
CA ASP A 224 8.85 1.78 6.06
C ASP A 224 8.23 1.84 4.65
N ASN A 225 6.90 1.79 4.54
CA ASN A 225 6.22 1.78 3.24
C ASN A 225 6.28 3.16 2.59
N VAL A 226 6.04 4.22 3.37
CA VAL A 226 6.19 5.61 2.93
C VAL A 226 7.66 5.89 2.55
N CYS A 227 8.60 5.42 3.37
CA CYS A 227 10.03 5.55 3.05
C CYS A 227 10.42 4.83 1.74
N ARG A 228 9.80 3.68 1.43
CA ARG A 228 10.00 2.98 0.14
C ARG A 228 9.37 3.74 -1.03
N ALA A 229 8.17 4.28 -0.85
CA ALA A 229 7.48 5.08 -1.88
C ALA A 229 8.35 6.26 -2.35
N LEU A 230 9.10 6.86 -1.42
CA LEU A 230 9.99 7.99 -1.66
C LEU A 230 11.42 7.58 -2.04
N GLY A 231 11.77 6.29 -1.96
CA GLY A 231 13.13 5.80 -2.21
C GLY A 231 14.17 6.29 -1.19
N THR A 232 13.75 6.68 0.02
CA THR A 232 14.58 7.40 1.00
C THR A 232 15.29 6.51 2.02
N GLN A 233 15.09 5.18 2.01
CA GLN A 233 15.65 4.26 3.02
C GLN A 233 17.19 4.33 3.20
N SER A 234 17.93 4.92 2.25
CA SER A 234 19.39 5.01 2.27
C SER A 234 19.93 6.45 2.35
N SER A 235 19.08 7.47 2.44
CA SER A 235 19.49 8.87 2.20
C SER A 235 19.95 9.63 3.45
N GLY A 236 19.81 9.05 4.65
CA GLY A 236 20.12 9.72 5.92
C GLY A 236 19.25 10.94 6.20
N ARG A 237 18.10 11.06 5.52
CA ARG A 237 17.05 12.04 5.83
C ARG A 237 15.94 11.33 6.61
N ASP A 238 15.38 12.02 7.58
CA ASP A 238 14.20 11.54 8.27
C ASP A 238 12.95 11.85 7.45
N VAL A 239 11.96 10.96 7.56
CA VAL A 239 10.65 11.11 6.92
C VAL A 239 9.61 11.17 8.03
N TRP A 240 8.80 12.22 8.01
CA TRP A 240 7.76 12.51 8.98
C TRP A 240 6.41 12.65 8.28
N GLU A 241 5.32 12.36 8.99
CA GLU A 241 3.95 12.51 8.51
C GLU A 241 3.18 13.41 9.47
N VAL A 242 2.51 14.43 8.92
CA VAL A 242 1.44 15.18 9.59
C VAL A 242 0.13 14.48 9.25
N VAL A 243 -0.62 14.06 10.27
CA VAL A 243 -1.79 13.19 10.13
C VAL A 243 -3.07 13.86 10.67
N TRP A 244 -4.16 13.68 9.93
CA TRP A 244 -5.53 14.02 10.30
C TRP A 244 -6.34 12.71 10.20
N ASP A 245 -6.53 12.00 11.31
CA ASP A 245 -7.25 10.73 11.41
C ASP A 245 -8.76 10.94 11.65
#